data_AF-A0A521SB24-F1
#
_entry.id   AF-A0A521SB24-F1
#
_cell.length_a   1.000
_cell.length_b   1.000
_cell.length_c   1.000
_cell.angle_alpha   90.00
_cell.angle_beta   90.00
_cell.angle_gamma   90.00
#
_symmetry.space_group_name_H-M   'P 1'
#
loop_
_entity.id
_entity.type
_entity.pdbx_description
1 polymer ?
#
loop_
_entity_poly.entity_id
_entity_poly.type
_entity_poly.pdbx_seq_one_letter_code
_entity_poly.pdbx_strand_id
1 'polypeptide(L)'
;MLPISALYWYLFEWYNLVIQNWVYINTPPEKWIEITMKLVSFATVIPALYETADLLDTLSRERKELRTRPLIPTDWHTPSFILGLLLSLLPLFYPRTFFWSVWLGLFFLIDPVNDRLGRPSILRDWQEGDLQRTTVFLIAGYICGFFWEFWNYWAYAKWIYTVPILDMPHIFEMPILGFLGFGPFGLETFAFWTLVWGRRREG
;
A
#
# COMPACT_ATOMS: atom_id res chain seq x y z
N MET A 1 -11.63 -5.39 10.29
CA MET A 1 -10.98 -4.83 9.10
C MET A 1 -11.49 -3.42 8.78
N LEU A 2 -12.81 -3.22 8.62
CA LEU A 2 -13.37 -1.94 8.12
C LEU A 2 -12.90 -0.66 8.83
N PRO A 3 -13.02 -0.49 10.18
CA PRO A 3 -12.60 0.77 10.81
C PRO A 3 -11.09 1.02 10.70
N ILE A 4 -10.31 -0.06 10.81
CA ILE A 4 -8.84 -0.01 10.70
C ILE A 4 -8.41 0.33 9.26
N SER A 5 -9.14 -0.14 8.24
CA SER A 5 -8.91 0.21 6.84
C SER A 5 -9.10 1.69 6.60
N ALA A 6 -10.18 2.27 7.13
CA ALA A 6 -10.40 3.72 7.03
C ALA A 6 -9.28 4.48 7.75
N LEU A 7 -8.94 4.12 9.00
CA LEU A 7 -7.86 4.75 9.76
C LEU A 7 -6.50 4.65 9.05
N TYR A 8 -6.22 3.51 8.43
CA TYR A 8 -5.01 3.30 7.62
C TYR A 8 -4.97 4.26 6.44
N TRP A 9 -6.07 4.45 5.70
CA TRP A 9 -6.10 5.44 4.63
C TRP A 9 -5.90 6.87 5.13
N TYR A 10 -6.44 7.21 6.29
CA TYR A 10 -6.27 8.55 6.89
C TYR A 10 -4.80 8.89 7.21
N LEU A 11 -3.92 7.90 7.34
CA LEU A 11 -2.47 8.16 7.39
C LEU A 11 -1.95 8.78 6.09
N PHE A 12 -2.41 8.30 4.94
CA PHE A 12 -2.06 8.88 3.64
C PHE A 12 -2.73 10.24 3.42
N GLU A 13 -3.96 10.45 3.90
CA GLU A 13 -4.57 11.78 3.93
C GLU A 13 -3.73 12.77 4.76
N TRP A 14 -3.15 12.33 5.88
CA TRP A 14 -2.24 13.16 6.68
C TRP A 14 -0.96 13.49 5.90
N TYR A 15 -0.34 12.52 5.23
CA TYR A 15 0.77 12.80 4.31
C TYR A 15 0.38 13.79 3.21
N ASN A 16 -0.84 13.65 2.66
CA ASN A 16 -1.35 14.47 1.58
C ASN A 16 -1.54 15.95 1.96
N LEU A 17 -1.67 16.27 3.25
CA LEU A 17 -1.62 17.67 3.72
C LEU A 17 -0.28 18.35 3.39
N VAL A 18 0.80 17.56 3.24
CA VAL A 18 2.16 18.05 2.96
C VAL A 18 2.55 17.80 1.51
N ILE A 19 2.36 16.57 0.99
CA ILE A 19 2.79 16.22 -0.37
C ILE A 19 1.84 16.76 -1.45
N GLN A 20 0.56 17.00 -1.11
CA GLN A 20 -0.45 17.55 -2.01
C GLN A 20 -0.54 16.82 -3.36
N ASN A 21 -0.56 15.49 -3.32
CA ASN A 21 -0.56 14.62 -4.49
C ASN A 21 -1.94 14.37 -5.08
N TRP A 22 -3.00 14.50 -4.29
CA TRP A 22 -4.37 14.41 -4.77
C TRP A 22 -5.28 15.43 -4.10
N VAL A 23 -6.35 15.81 -4.80
CA VAL A 23 -7.42 16.65 -4.26
C VAL A 23 -8.78 16.05 -4.60
N TYR A 24 -9.76 16.27 -3.73
CA TYR A 24 -11.13 15.83 -3.96
C TYR A 24 -11.93 16.96 -4.62
N ILE A 25 -12.67 16.62 -5.67
CA ILE A 25 -13.55 17.55 -6.39
C ILE A 25 -15.00 17.10 -6.28
N ASN A 26 -15.93 18.05 -6.44
CA ASN A 26 -17.38 17.83 -6.38
C ASN A 26 -17.85 17.13 -5.09
N THR A 27 -17.14 17.33 -3.98
CA THR A 27 -17.55 16.83 -2.66
C THR A 27 -18.63 17.72 -2.05
N PRO A 28 -19.51 17.17 -1.20
CA PRO A 28 -20.49 17.96 -0.46
C PRO A 28 -19.82 19.08 0.35
N PRO A 29 -20.43 20.28 0.45
CA PRO A 29 -19.87 21.37 1.24
C PRO A 29 -19.88 21.07 2.74
N GLU A 30 -20.82 20.24 3.21
CA GLU A 30 -20.89 19.81 4.60
C GLU A 30 -19.79 18.81 4.94
N LYS A 31 -18.84 19.25 5.79
CA LYS A 31 -17.67 18.43 6.18
C LYS A 31 -18.02 17.09 6.81
N TRP A 32 -19.10 17.00 7.57
CA TRP A 32 -19.51 15.74 8.18
C TRP A 32 -19.97 14.72 7.12
N ILE A 33 -20.59 15.17 6.02
CA ILE A 33 -20.97 14.30 4.90
C ILE A 33 -19.72 13.87 4.15
N GLU A 34 -18.82 14.82 3.81
CA GLU A 34 -17.55 14.52 3.13
C GLU A 34 -16.74 13.48 3.91
N ILE A 35 -16.58 13.66 5.22
CA ILE A 35 -15.85 12.74 6.10
C ILE A 35 -16.53 11.38 6.14
N THR A 36 -17.87 11.34 6.25
CA THR A 36 -18.61 10.07 6.27
C THR A 36 -18.44 9.31 4.97
N MET A 37 -18.53 9.99 3.81
CA MET A 37 -18.30 9.38 2.50
C MET A 37 -16.88 8.83 2.39
N LYS A 38 -15.86 9.60 2.82
CA LYS A 38 -14.46 9.12 2.86
C LYS A 38 -14.30 7.90 3.74
N LEU A 39 -14.83 7.91 4.96
CA LEU A 39 -14.77 6.78 5.88
C LEU A 39 -15.38 5.51 5.27
N VAL A 40 -16.54 5.63 4.62
CA VAL A 40 -17.21 4.50 3.95
C VAL A 40 -16.39 4.01 2.76
N SER A 41 -15.90 4.91 1.91
CA SER A 41 -15.08 4.56 0.74
C SER A 41 -13.78 3.86 1.15
N PHE A 42 -13.09 4.36 2.17
CA PHE A 42 -11.78 3.83 2.57
C PHE A 42 -11.85 2.64 3.53
N ALA A 43 -13.02 2.36 4.10
CA ALA A 43 -13.25 1.16 4.90
C ALA A 43 -13.07 -0.14 4.11
N THR A 44 -13.21 -0.10 2.77
CA THR A 44 -13.13 -1.27 1.90
C THR A 44 -11.74 -1.54 1.33
N VAL A 45 -10.76 -0.64 1.52
CA VAL A 45 -9.41 -0.74 0.95
C VAL A 45 -8.68 -2.02 1.36
N ILE A 46 -8.50 -2.26 2.67
CA ILE A 46 -7.83 -3.48 3.17
C ILE A 46 -8.65 -4.74 2.81
N PRO A 47 -9.98 -4.79 3.04
CA PRO A 47 -10.79 -5.93 2.61
C PRO A 47 -10.64 -6.26 1.12
N ALA A 48 -10.81 -5.29 0.22
CA ALA A 48 -10.71 -5.52 -1.22
C ALA A 48 -9.34 -6.08 -1.63
N LEU A 49 -8.27 -5.57 -1.01
CA LEU A 49 -6.92 -6.05 -1.26
C LEU A 49 -6.74 -7.50 -0.80
N TYR A 50 -7.21 -7.85 0.40
CA TYR A 50 -7.09 -9.22 0.94
C TYR A 50 -7.96 -10.22 0.18
N GLU A 51 -9.21 -9.86 -0.17
CA GLU A 51 -10.08 -10.73 -0.98
C GLU A 51 -9.45 -10.99 -2.37
N THR A 52 -8.85 -9.98 -2.97
CA THR A 52 -8.13 -10.13 -4.25
C THR A 52 -6.88 -11.00 -4.07
N ALA A 53 -6.12 -10.79 -3.00
CA ALA A 53 -4.94 -11.59 -2.69
C ALA A 53 -5.29 -13.07 -2.43
N ASP A 54 -6.35 -13.36 -1.69
CA ASP A 54 -6.80 -14.72 -1.38
C ASP A 54 -7.30 -15.46 -2.64
N LEU A 55 -8.00 -14.75 -3.54
CA LEU A 55 -8.37 -15.28 -4.85
C LEU A 55 -7.13 -15.62 -5.68
N LEU A 56 -6.15 -14.71 -5.75
CA LEU A 56 -4.91 -14.91 -6.49
C LEU A 56 -4.08 -16.07 -5.91
N ASP A 57 -3.97 -16.15 -4.58
CA ASP A 57 -3.31 -17.26 -3.89
C ASP A 57 -3.96 -18.58 -4.30
N THR A 58 -5.29 -18.67 -4.18
CA THR A 58 -6.05 -19.87 -4.56
C THR A 58 -5.83 -20.28 -6.02
N LEU A 59 -5.84 -19.33 -6.95
CA LEU A 59 -5.57 -19.57 -8.38
C LEU A 59 -4.11 -19.91 -8.69
N SER A 60 -3.19 -19.67 -7.75
CA SER A 60 -1.77 -19.95 -7.92
C SER A 60 -1.30 -21.19 -7.16
N ARG A 61 -2.12 -21.78 -6.29
CA ARG A 61 -1.78 -22.98 -5.50
C ARG A 61 -1.40 -24.21 -6.32
N GLU A 62 -1.93 -24.33 -7.54
CA GLU A 62 -1.57 -25.43 -8.45
C GLU A 62 -0.28 -25.15 -9.25
N ARG A 63 0.27 -23.94 -9.17
CA ARG A 63 1.54 -23.58 -9.81
C ARG A 63 2.71 -23.89 -8.88
N LYS A 64 3.89 -24.16 -9.48
CA LYS A 64 5.13 -24.36 -8.71
C LYS A 64 5.38 -23.16 -7.80
N GLU A 65 5.82 -23.43 -6.57
CA GLU A 65 6.23 -22.40 -5.63
C GLU A 65 7.25 -21.45 -6.30
N LEU A 66 7.00 -20.15 -6.21
CA LEU A 66 7.90 -19.11 -6.72
C LEU A 66 9.11 -18.97 -5.81
N ARG A 67 10.02 -19.95 -5.91
CA ARG A 67 11.27 -20.02 -5.15
C ARG A 67 12.43 -19.43 -5.94
N THR A 68 13.29 -18.73 -5.23
CA THR A 68 14.56 -18.18 -5.70
C THR A 68 15.64 -18.39 -4.66
N ARG A 69 16.89 -18.00 -4.96
CA ARG A 69 17.94 -17.88 -3.94
C ARG A 69 17.58 -16.76 -2.96
N PRO A 70 18.04 -16.83 -1.69
CA PRO A 70 17.90 -15.73 -0.73
C PRO A 70 18.25 -14.38 -1.36
N LEU A 71 17.34 -13.40 -1.25
CA LEU A 71 17.50 -12.09 -1.88
C LEU A 71 18.10 -11.03 -0.95
N ILE A 72 18.07 -11.26 0.37
CA ILE A 72 18.54 -10.31 1.38
C ILE A 72 19.48 -10.99 2.38
N PRO A 73 20.43 -10.24 2.97
CA PRO A 73 21.39 -10.78 3.95
C PRO A 73 20.71 -11.09 5.29
N THR A 74 21.40 -11.76 6.20
CA THR A 74 20.82 -12.20 7.49
C THR A 74 20.51 -11.06 8.47
N ASP A 75 21.25 -9.96 8.38
CA ASP A 75 21.19 -8.79 9.27
C ASP A 75 20.31 -7.65 8.73
N TRP A 76 19.26 -8.00 7.97
CA TRP A 76 18.43 -7.05 7.22
C TRP A 76 17.50 -6.17 8.08
N HIS A 77 17.15 -6.57 9.30
CA HIS A 77 16.10 -5.89 10.09
C HIS A 77 16.42 -4.43 10.39
N THR A 78 17.65 -4.14 10.84
CA THR A 78 18.04 -2.78 11.24
C THR A 78 18.21 -1.86 10.03
N PRO A 79 18.92 -2.25 8.95
CA PRO A 79 18.95 -1.47 7.70
C PRO A 79 17.55 -1.23 7.13
N SER A 80 16.68 -2.24 7.12
CA SER A 80 15.29 -2.12 6.65
C SER A 80 14.50 -1.10 7.49
N PHE A 81 14.56 -1.21 8.82
CA PHE A 81 13.87 -0.28 9.71
C PHE A 81 14.37 1.17 9.55
N ILE A 82 15.69 1.38 9.44
CA ILE A 82 16.27 2.71 9.20
C ILE A 82 15.82 3.26 7.85
N LEU A 83 15.83 2.44 6.80
CA LEU A 83 15.35 2.82 5.48
C LEU A 83 13.86 3.21 5.53
N GLY A 84 13.03 2.41 6.17
CA GLY A 84 11.61 2.70 6.35
C GLY A 84 11.36 4.00 7.10
N LEU A 85 12.12 4.26 8.16
CA LEU A 85 12.05 5.51 8.91
C LEU A 85 12.42 6.71 8.02
N LEU A 86 13.52 6.62 7.26
CA LEU A 86 13.93 7.67 6.34
C LEU A 86 12.88 7.91 5.25
N LEU A 87 12.42 6.86 4.58
CA LEU A 87 11.41 6.94 3.52
C LEU A 87 10.05 7.46 4.03
N SER A 88 9.71 7.20 5.29
CA SER A 88 8.47 7.72 5.91
C SER A 88 8.58 9.19 6.31
N LEU A 89 9.79 9.68 6.63
CA LEU A 89 10.01 11.07 7.08
C LEU A 89 10.40 12.03 5.95
N LEU A 90 11.13 11.57 4.95
CA LEU A 90 11.59 12.41 3.82
C LEU A 90 10.47 13.18 3.09
N PRO A 91 9.27 12.63 2.84
CA PRO A 91 8.17 13.36 2.23
C PRO A 91 7.74 14.60 3.03
N LEU A 92 7.96 14.60 4.35
CA LEU A 92 7.58 15.72 5.21
C LEU A 92 8.54 16.91 5.08
N PHE A 93 9.80 16.65 4.75
CA PHE A 93 10.83 17.68 4.59
C PHE A 93 11.03 18.09 3.13
N TYR A 94 10.87 17.14 2.21
CA TYR A 94 11.12 17.31 0.77
C TYR A 94 9.98 16.74 -0.08
N PRO A 95 8.74 17.27 0.08
CA PRO A 95 7.53 16.68 -0.49
C PRO A 95 7.59 16.50 -2.01
N ARG A 96 8.10 17.50 -2.75
CA ARG A 96 8.14 17.44 -4.22
C ARG A 96 9.05 16.35 -4.78
N THR A 97 10.07 15.93 -4.02
CA THR A 97 11.07 14.96 -4.49
C THR A 97 10.78 13.56 -3.95
N PHE A 98 10.31 13.47 -2.71
CA PHE A 98 10.12 12.20 -2.00
C PHE A 98 8.65 11.80 -1.82
N PHE A 99 7.69 12.46 -2.49
CA PHE A 99 6.27 12.08 -2.40
C PHE A 99 6.02 10.59 -2.66
N TRP A 100 6.83 9.94 -3.50
CA TRP A 100 6.69 8.52 -3.85
C TRP A 100 7.06 7.58 -2.71
N SER A 101 7.87 8.02 -1.75
CA SER A 101 8.38 7.15 -0.70
C SER A 101 7.32 6.82 0.36
N VAL A 102 6.18 7.52 0.37
CA VAL A 102 5.03 7.19 1.24
C VAL A 102 4.45 5.81 0.95
N TRP A 103 4.65 5.26 -0.25
CA TRP A 103 4.11 3.95 -0.67
C TRP A 103 5.06 2.78 -0.37
N LEU A 104 6.22 3.06 0.23
CA LEU A 104 7.26 2.08 0.57
C LEU A 104 7.76 2.24 2.02
N GLY A 105 7.64 3.45 2.58
CA GLY A 105 8.22 3.79 3.87
C GLY A 105 7.68 2.93 5.00
N LEU A 106 6.35 2.76 5.08
CA LEU A 106 5.75 1.97 6.15
C LEU A 106 6.03 0.48 5.94
N PHE A 107 6.13 0.01 4.69
CA PHE A 107 6.51 -1.37 4.42
C PHE A 107 7.86 -1.72 5.07
N PHE A 108 8.92 -0.96 4.75
CA PHE A 108 10.26 -1.18 5.33
C PHE A 108 10.32 -0.88 6.83
N LEU A 109 9.43 -0.04 7.35
CA LEU A 109 9.37 0.27 8.77
C LEU A 109 8.70 -0.86 9.58
N ILE A 110 7.62 -1.43 9.06
CA ILE A 110 6.73 -2.35 9.78
C ILE A 110 7.11 -3.81 9.58
N ASP A 111 7.46 -4.22 8.37
CA ASP A 111 7.76 -5.62 8.06
C ASP A 111 8.90 -6.24 8.91
N PRO A 112 10.04 -5.55 9.20
CA PRO A 112 11.04 -6.07 10.14
C PRO A 112 10.51 -6.20 11.59
N VAL A 113 9.54 -5.38 11.98
CA VAL A 113 8.90 -5.47 13.31
C VAL A 113 8.02 -6.71 13.37
N ASN A 114 7.26 -7.01 12.31
CA ASN A 114 6.46 -8.22 12.22
C ASN A 114 7.33 -9.48 12.37
N ASP A 115 8.45 -9.57 11.65
CA ASP A 115 9.35 -10.72 11.75
C ASP A 115 9.91 -10.89 13.18
N ARG A 116 10.36 -9.79 13.81
CA ARG A 116 10.83 -9.81 15.21
C ARG A 116 9.75 -10.24 16.21
N LEU A 117 8.49 -9.97 15.91
CA LEU A 117 7.35 -10.43 16.71
C LEU A 117 6.96 -11.89 16.43
N GLY A 118 7.65 -12.56 15.50
CA GLY A 118 7.35 -13.93 15.06
C GLY A 118 6.11 -14.02 14.16
N ARG A 119 5.73 -12.91 13.52
CA ARG A 119 4.56 -12.83 12.62
C ARG A 119 5.00 -13.02 11.17
N PRO A 120 4.06 -13.30 10.24
CA PRO A 120 4.36 -13.30 8.81
C PRO A 120 5.04 -12.00 8.37
N SER A 121 6.09 -12.10 7.55
CA SER A 121 6.87 -10.97 7.02
C SER A 121 7.28 -11.27 5.59
N ILE A 122 7.18 -10.27 4.71
CA ILE A 122 7.58 -10.40 3.30
C ILE A 122 9.10 -10.40 3.16
N LEU A 123 9.81 -9.55 3.90
CA LEU A 123 11.26 -9.53 3.88
C LEU A 123 11.85 -10.84 4.43
N ARG A 124 11.19 -11.46 5.42
CA ARG A 124 11.54 -12.80 5.85
C ARG A 124 11.37 -13.84 4.74
N ASP A 125 10.26 -13.78 4.01
CA ASP A 125 10.04 -14.65 2.85
C ASP A 125 11.16 -14.44 1.81
N TRP A 126 11.60 -13.20 1.55
CA TRP A 126 12.72 -12.90 0.64
C TRP A 126 14.06 -13.48 1.12
N GLN A 127 14.29 -13.50 2.43
CA GLN A 127 15.46 -14.13 3.04
C GLN A 127 15.44 -15.66 2.85
N GLU A 128 14.25 -16.26 2.85
CA GLU A 128 14.03 -17.69 2.59
C GLU A 128 13.92 -18.02 1.09
N GLY A 129 13.97 -17.00 0.23
CA GLY A 129 13.82 -17.15 -1.22
C GLY A 129 12.39 -17.44 -1.67
N ASP A 130 11.39 -17.18 -0.84
CA ASP A 130 9.97 -17.28 -1.18
C ASP A 130 9.43 -15.95 -1.70
N LEU A 131 8.97 -15.93 -2.94
CA LEU A 131 8.35 -14.75 -3.56
C LEU A 131 6.84 -14.86 -3.69
N GLN A 132 6.24 -15.97 -3.27
CA GLN A 132 4.82 -16.23 -3.48
C GLN A 132 3.94 -15.12 -2.90
N ARG A 133 4.13 -14.79 -1.61
CA ARG A 133 3.37 -13.73 -0.94
C ARG A 133 3.58 -12.37 -1.59
N THR A 134 4.82 -12.08 -2.00
CA THR A 134 5.18 -10.83 -2.66
C THR A 134 4.45 -10.68 -3.97
N THR A 135 4.47 -11.71 -4.81
CA THR A 135 3.79 -11.71 -6.11
C THR A 135 2.28 -11.56 -5.93
N VAL A 136 1.68 -12.30 -4.99
CA VAL A 136 0.24 -12.21 -4.70
C VAL A 136 -0.16 -10.78 -4.31
N PHE A 137 0.51 -10.17 -3.32
CA PHE A 137 0.14 -8.83 -2.85
C PHE A 137 0.51 -7.72 -3.84
N LEU A 138 1.59 -7.87 -4.62
CA LEU A 138 1.91 -6.94 -5.71
C LEU A 138 0.80 -6.94 -6.78
N ILE A 139 0.40 -8.12 -7.26
CA ILE A 139 -0.64 -8.25 -8.28
C ILE A 139 -1.99 -7.78 -7.73
N ALA A 140 -2.33 -8.15 -6.48
CA ALA A 140 -3.54 -7.68 -5.83
C ALA A 140 -3.59 -6.14 -5.76
N GLY A 141 -2.46 -5.51 -5.40
CA GLY A 141 -2.30 -4.07 -5.38
C GLY A 141 -2.60 -3.44 -6.73
N TYR A 142 -2.01 -3.95 -7.82
CA TYR A 142 -2.27 -3.44 -9.17
C TYR A 142 -3.71 -3.65 -9.64
N ILE A 143 -4.32 -4.82 -9.37
CA ILE A 143 -5.71 -5.10 -9.71
C ILE A 143 -6.64 -4.13 -8.97
N CYS A 144 -6.44 -3.98 -7.66
CA CYS A 144 -7.23 -3.05 -6.86
C CYS A 144 -7.04 -1.60 -7.34
N GLY A 145 -5.80 -1.18 -7.57
CA GLY A 145 -5.48 0.14 -8.10
C GLY A 145 -6.17 0.45 -9.42
N PHE A 146 -6.18 -0.52 -10.35
CA PHE A 146 -6.90 -0.39 -11.61
C PHE A 146 -8.42 -0.19 -11.39
N PHE A 147 -9.05 -0.99 -10.53
CA PHE A 147 -10.48 -0.86 -10.26
C PHE A 147 -10.84 0.41 -9.48
N TRP A 148 -9.99 0.83 -8.54
CA TRP A 148 -10.17 2.11 -7.83
C TRP A 148 -10.12 3.28 -8.80
N GLU A 149 -9.16 3.30 -9.72
CA GLU A 149 -9.09 4.33 -10.77
C GLU A 149 -10.28 4.27 -11.73
N PHE A 150 -10.68 3.06 -12.14
CA PHE A 150 -11.85 2.87 -12.98
C PHE A 150 -13.12 3.45 -12.32
N TRP A 151 -13.39 3.14 -11.06
CA TRP A 151 -14.57 3.66 -10.37
C TRP A 151 -14.47 5.16 -10.07
N ASN A 152 -13.29 5.64 -9.69
CA ASN A 152 -13.04 7.05 -9.43
C ASN A 152 -13.30 7.91 -10.66
N TYR A 153 -12.89 7.45 -11.85
CA TYR A 153 -13.07 8.17 -13.10
C TYR A 153 -14.53 8.56 -13.38
N TRP A 154 -15.45 7.61 -13.14
CA TRP A 154 -16.88 7.76 -13.40
C TRP A 154 -17.66 8.39 -12.23
N ALA A 155 -17.04 8.52 -11.06
CA ALA A 155 -17.69 9.09 -9.89
C ALA A 155 -17.88 10.61 -10.04
N TYR A 156 -19.01 11.13 -9.55
CA TYR A 156 -19.25 12.58 -9.49
C TYR A 156 -18.29 13.24 -8.51
N ALA A 157 -18.30 12.78 -7.25
CA ALA A 157 -17.31 13.12 -6.23
C ALA A 157 -16.11 12.17 -6.36
N LYS A 158 -14.95 12.72 -6.72
CA LYS A 158 -13.77 11.93 -7.08
C LYS A 158 -12.48 12.59 -6.62
N TRP A 159 -11.39 11.81 -6.56
CA TRP A 159 -10.05 12.37 -6.42
C TRP A 159 -9.43 12.60 -7.79
N ILE A 160 -8.65 13.68 -7.92
CA ILE A 160 -7.80 13.95 -9.08
C ILE A 160 -6.36 14.14 -8.62
N TYR A 161 -5.42 13.81 -9.48
CA TYR A 161 -3.99 13.83 -9.15
C TYR A 161 -3.37 15.19 -9.45
N THR A 162 -2.56 15.67 -8.50
CA THR A 162 -1.78 16.92 -8.57
C THR A 162 -0.28 16.65 -8.40
N VAL A 163 0.13 15.41 -8.68
CA VAL A 163 1.50 14.91 -8.50
C VAL A 163 2.49 15.75 -9.32
N PRO A 164 3.66 16.13 -8.79
CA PRO A 164 4.63 16.97 -9.48
C PRO A 164 5.46 16.20 -10.52
N ILE A 165 4.81 15.46 -11.41
CA ILE A 165 5.43 14.72 -12.51
C ILE A 165 5.25 15.53 -13.80
N LEU A 166 6.17 15.34 -14.77
CA LEU A 166 6.00 15.88 -16.12
C LEU A 166 4.69 15.40 -16.74
N ASP A 167 4.09 16.25 -17.58
CA ASP A 167 2.89 15.89 -18.34
C ASP A 167 3.11 14.59 -19.11
N MET A 168 2.24 13.62 -18.89
CA MET A 168 2.40 12.26 -19.37
C MET A 168 1.04 11.59 -19.59
N PRO A 169 0.97 10.50 -20.37
CA PRO A 169 -0.32 9.84 -20.59
C PRO A 169 -0.90 9.30 -19.28
N HIS A 170 -2.22 9.40 -19.18
CA HIS A 170 -3.00 8.97 -18.03
C HIS A 170 -3.78 7.69 -18.37
N ILE A 171 -3.95 6.83 -17.38
CA ILE A 171 -4.96 5.77 -17.40
C ILE A 171 -6.00 6.21 -16.38
N PHE A 172 -7.19 6.59 -16.84
CA PHE A 172 -8.18 7.31 -16.05
C PHE A 172 -7.63 8.67 -15.56
N GLU A 173 -7.66 8.94 -14.25
CA GLU A 173 -7.12 10.18 -13.67
C GLU A 173 -5.62 10.04 -13.35
N MET A 174 -5.12 8.82 -13.16
CA MET A 174 -3.76 8.55 -12.70
C MET A 174 -2.74 8.58 -13.85
N PRO A 175 -1.64 9.35 -13.71
CA PRO A 175 -0.50 9.26 -14.63
C PRO A 175 0.08 7.84 -14.65
N ILE A 176 0.57 7.36 -15.80
CA ILE A 176 1.08 5.97 -15.92
C ILE A 176 2.14 5.62 -14.85
N LEU A 177 3.05 6.55 -14.52
CA LEU A 177 4.06 6.32 -13.49
C LEU A 177 3.47 6.22 -12.09
N GLY A 178 2.32 6.85 -11.85
CA GLY A 178 1.59 6.73 -10.60
C GLY A 178 1.13 5.30 -10.31
N PHE A 179 0.83 4.52 -11.35
CA PHE A 179 0.43 3.11 -11.17
C PHE A 179 1.51 2.27 -10.48
N LEU A 180 2.79 2.66 -10.59
CA LEU A 180 3.89 1.99 -9.90
C LEU A 180 3.75 2.01 -8.38
N GLY A 181 2.94 2.90 -7.81
CA GLY A 181 2.66 2.94 -6.37
C GLY A 181 1.70 1.85 -5.89
N PHE A 182 0.79 1.34 -6.74
CA PHE A 182 -0.26 0.41 -6.31
C PHE A 182 0.27 -0.96 -5.88
N GLY A 183 1.30 -1.49 -6.56
CA GLY A 183 1.96 -2.72 -6.17
C GLY A 183 2.61 -2.62 -4.78
N PRO A 184 3.55 -1.68 -4.57
CA PRO A 184 4.14 -1.38 -3.27
C PRO A 184 3.10 -1.14 -2.16
N PHE A 185 2.04 -0.40 -2.46
CA PHE A 185 0.92 -0.19 -1.53
C PHE A 185 0.28 -1.52 -1.08
N GLY A 186 0.20 -2.52 -1.96
CA GLY A 186 -0.25 -3.86 -1.61
C GLY A 186 0.64 -4.53 -0.55
N LEU A 187 1.97 -4.43 -0.71
CA LEU A 187 2.94 -4.98 0.25
C LEU A 187 2.90 -4.23 1.59
N GLU A 188 2.80 -2.90 1.53
CA GLU A 188 2.70 -2.04 2.69
C GLU A 188 1.43 -2.34 3.51
N THR A 189 0.31 -2.52 2.82
CA THR A 189 -0.97 -2.87 3.45
C THR A 189 -0.91 -4.24 4.11
N PHE A 190 -0.23 -5.22 3.50
CA PHE A 190 0.03 -6.52 4.13
C PHE A 190 0.82 -6.36 5.43
N ALA A 191 1.93 -5.60 5.40
CA ALA A 191 2.78 -5.40 6.58
C ALA A 191 1.99 -4.71 7.70
N PHE A 192 1.23 -3.67 7.38
CA PHE A 192 0.37 -2.96 8.33
C PHE A 192 -0.71 -3.88 8.92
N TRP A 193 -1.47 -4.59 8.09
CA TRP A 193 -2.55 -5.45 8.59
C TRP A 193 -2.00 -6.61 9.44
N THR A 194 -0.84 -7.15 9.08
CA THR A 194 -0.14 -8.16 9.87
C THR A 194 0.35 -7.62 11.21
N LEU A 195 0.75 -6.34 11.29
CA LEU A 195 1.07 -5.71 12.57
C LEU A 195 -0.16 -5.61 13.48
N VAL A 196 -1.32 -5.30 12.91
CA VAL A 196 -2.57 -5.11 13.66
C VAL A 196 -3.17 -6.44 14.11
N TRP A 197 -3.20 -7.46 13.24
CA TRP A 197 -3.96 -8.70 13.48
C TRP A 197 -3.13 -9.99 13.36
N GLY A 198 -1.86 -9.91 12.97
CA GLY A 198 -1.00 -11.07 12.80
C GLY A 198 -0.80 -11.86 14.09
N ARG A 199 -1.03 -13.17 14.01
CA ARG A 199 -0.68 -14.12 15.08
C ARG A 199 0.77 -14.55 14.92
N ARG A 200 1.40 -14.95 16.03
CA ARG A 200 2.72 -15.58 16.00
C ARG A 200 2.63 -16.88 15.20
N ARG A 201 3.64 -17.17 14.38
CA ARG A 201 3.86 -18.50 13.83
C ARG A 201 4.07 -19.43 15.02
N GLU A 202 3.17 -20.41 15.21
CA GLU A 202 3.43 -21.52 16.12
C GLU A 202 4.57 -22.33 15.49
N GLY A 203 5.71 -22.39 16.21
CA GLY A 203 6.93 -23.04 15.75
C GLY A 203 6.92 -24.55 15.96
#